data_AF-W0F759-F1
#
_entry.id   AF-W0F759-F1
#
_cell.length_a   1.000
_cell.length_b   1.000
_cell.length_c   1.000
_cell.angle_alpha   90.00
_cell.angle_beta   90.00
_cell.angle_gamma   90.00
#
_symmetry.space_group_name_H-M   'P 1'
#
loop_
_entity.id
_entity.type
_entity.pdbx_description
1 polymer ?
#
loop_
_entity_poly.entity_id
_entity_poly.type
_entity_poly.pdbx_seq_one_letter_code
_entity_poly.pdbx_strand_id
1 'polypeptide(L)'
;MRIDNIEELKEITLGAISNTIRMLGYGDAVVTGLVFHSAYKDNAVENVSLATLIKDGNYINRIKREFKSRGIQYKEDLLLELVHESPYADKVTVITEGIGVEVLTPKESLRKIKARVVATEGILWEPEYILEPTGKHYFIGRCKDPKIENGPKIHNDIAFVGIEEKAEPQYKINNFISRSHAMIVFDKEIGAYKIYRSRFLNNPSHKIKIFNTSLDDFTGVSLGNAAVPHILKNGDSICFNDTVVLEFYLLP
;
A
#
# COMPACT_ATOMS: atom_id res chain seq x y z
N MET A 1 30.73 1.02 -13.66
CA MET A 1 31.90 1.20 -12.76
C MET A 1 31.72 0.20 -11.62
N ARG A 2 32.66 -0.74 -11.40
CA ARG A 2 32.54 -1.69 -10.26
C ARG A 2 32.86 -0.92 -8.98
N ILE A 3 31.89 -0.87 -8.07
CA ILE A 3 32.07 -0.22 -6.77
C ILE A 3 32.77 -1.23 -5.88
N ASP A 4 34.10 -1.17 -5.84
CA ASP A 4 34.93 -2.08 -5.05
C ASP A 4 35.19 -1.54 -3.61
N ASN A 5 34.70 -0.34 -3.29
CA ASN A 5 34.94 0.34 -2.01
C ASN A 5 33.65 0.90 -1.37
N ILE A 6 33.37 0.50 -0.14
CA ILE A 6 32.19 0.94 0.62
C ILE A 6 32.22 2.44 0.98
N GLU A 7 33.41 3.03 1.14
CA GLU A 7 33.54 4.47 1.38
C GLU A 7 33.25 5.28 0.11
N GLU A 8 33.63 4.75 -1.05
CA GLU A 8 33.25 5.36 -2.33
C GLU A 8 31.73 5.30 -2.53
N LEU A 9 31.10 4.15 -2.22
CA LEU A 9 29.64 4.02 -2.24
C LEU A 9 28.96 5.04 -1.31
N LYS A 10 29.51 5.27 -0.11
CA LYS A 10 29.01 6.27 0.85
C LYS A 10 29.01 7.67 0.27
N GLU A 11 30.10 8.09 -0.37
CA GLU A 11 30.20 9.44 -0.93
C GLU A 11 29.27 9.62 -2.15
N ILE A 12 29.23 8.63 -3.04
CA ILE A 12 28.37 8.69 -4.24
C ILE A 12 26.90 8.74 -3.84
N THR A 13 26.48 7.87 -2.92
CA THR A 13 25.09 7.83 -2.43
C THR A 13 24.71 9.12 -1.71
N LEU A 14 25.58 9.66 -0.84
CA LEU A 14 25.34 10.92 -0.15
C LEU A 14 25.23 12.10 -1.14
N GLY A 15 26.09 12.13 -2.17
CA GLY A 15 26.01 13.12 -3.24
C GLY A 15 24.70 13.05 -4.01
N ALA A 16 24.24 11.84 -4.36
CA ALA A 16 22.96 11.63 -5.03
C ALA A 16 21.78 12.08 -4.16
N ILE A 17 21.75 11.68 -2.88
CA ILE A 17 20.73 12.11 -1.90
C ILE A 17 20.68 13.65 -1.83
N SER A 18 21.85 14.29 -1.71
CA SER A 18 21.99 15.75 -1.70
C SER A 18 21.40 16.40 -2.96
N ASN A 19 21.59 15.78 -4.12
CA ASN A 19 21.01 16.27 -5.37
C ASN A 19 19.49 16.11 -5.41
N THR A 20 18.96 14.98 -4.93
CA THR A 20 17.51 14.72 -4.88
C THR A 20 16.80 15.70 -3.96
N ILE A 21 17.33 15.97 -2.77
CA ILE A 21 16.70 16.86 -1.79
C ILE A 21 16.87 18.35 -2.12
N ARG A 22 17.73 18.72 -3.07
CA ARG A 22 18.05 20.12 -3.37
C ARG A 22 16.80 20.94 -3.68
N MET A 23 15.83 20.35 -4.37
CA MET A 23 14.57 21.02 -4.72
C MET A 23 13.58 21.09 -3.54
N LEU A 24 13.74 20.25 -2.52
CA LEU A 24 12.88 20.22 -1.33
C LEU A 24 13.19 21.36 -0.34
N GLY A 25 14.40 21.93 -0.39
CA GLY A 25 14.81 23.03 0.49
C GLY A 25 14.12 24.36 0.23
N TYR A 26 13.34 24.46 -0.84
CA TYR A 26 12.55 25.64 -1.18
C TYR A 26 11.10 25.57 -0.65
N GLY A 27 10.72 24.51 0.07
CA GLY A 27 9.37 24.35 0.62
C GLY A 27 9.36 23.65 1.98
N ASP A 28 8.16 23.51 2.56
CA ASP A 28 7.94 22.91 3.90
C ASP A 28 7.92 21.37 3.89
N ALA A 29 8.64 20.74 2.96
CA ALA A 29 8.62 19.30 2.80
C ALA A 29 9.42 18.62 3.92
N VAL A 30 8.74 17.79 4.71
CA VAL A 30 9.40 16.88 5.67
C VAL A 30 9.84 15.63 4.92
N VAL A 31 11.08 15.17 5.12
CA VAL A 31 11.56 13.90 4.60
C VAL A 31 11.26 12.79 5.62
N THR A 32 10.56 11.75 5.18
CA THR A 32 10.18 10.59 5.99
C THR A 32 11.04 9.36 5.73
N GLY A 33 11.68 9.29 4.57
CA GLY A 33 12.56 8.17 4.24
C GLY A 33 13.28 8.32 2.91
N LEU A 34 14.08 7.31 2.60
CA LEU A 34 14.80 7.14 1.34
C LEU A 34 14.59 5.70 0.85
N VAL A 35 14.26 5.53 -0.43
CA VAL A 35 14.23 4.20 -1.07
C VAL A 35 15.32 4.14 -2.11
N PHE A 36 16.16 3.13 -1.97
CA PHE A 36 17.18 2.78 -2.94
C PHE A 36 16.60 1.72 -3.88
N HIS A 37 16.59 2.02 -5.17
CA HIS A 37 16.11 1.14 -6.22
C HIS A 37 17.30 0.54 -6.95
N SER A 38 17.38 -0.79 -6.98
CA SER A 38 18.46 -1.52 -7.65
C SER A 38 17.89 -2.43 -8.73
N ALA A 39 18.47 -2.41 -9.92
CA ALA A 39 18.14 -3.34 -11.01
C ALA A 39 18.70 -4.76 -10.78
N TYR A 40 19.55 -4.93 -9.77
CA TYR A 40 20.24 -6.18 -9.48
C TYR A 40 19.44 -7.09 -8.53
N LYS A 41 19.76 -8.39 -8.58
CA LYS A 41 19.25 -9.39 -7.63
C LYS A 41 19.71 -9.12 -6.21
N ASP A 42 18.94 -9.55 -5.22
CA ASP A 42 19.25 -9.35 -3.79
C ASP A 42 20.69 -9.79 -3.42
N ASN A 43 21.15 -10.92 -3.94
CA ASN A 43 22.48 -11.47 -3.68
C ASN A 43 23.63 -10.81 -4.48
N ALA A 44 23.36 -9.80 -5.29
CA ALA A 44 24.40 -9.06 -5.99
C ALA A 44 25.27 -8.28 -4.99
N VAL A 45 26.57 -8.15 -5.28
CA VAL A 45 27.54 -7.51 -4.38
C VAL A 45 27.14 -6.07 -4.05
N GLU A 46 26.57 -5.38 -5.03
CA GLU A 46 26.05 -4.02 -4.91
C GLU A 46 24.90 -3.95 -3.89
N ASN A 47 23.96 -4.89 -3.94
CA ASN A 47 22.82 -4.94 -3.03
C ASN A 47 23.24 -5.34 -1.62
N VAL A 48 24.16 -6.30 -1.47
CA VAL A 48 24.70 -6.68 -0.15
C VAL A 48 25.42 -5.49 0.50
N SER A 49 26.21 -4.76 -0.27
CA SER A 49 26.93 -3.58 0.20
C SER A 49 25.97 -2.46 0.60
N LEU A 50 24.96 -2.20 -0.23
CA LEU A 50 23.97 -1.15 0.02
C LEU A 50 23.05 -1.50 1.20
N ALA A 51 22.62 -2.76 1.33
CA ALA A 51 21.84 -3.25 2.46
C ALA A 51 22.59 -3.12 3.80
N THR A 52 23.91 -3.35 3.77
CA THR A 52 24.78 -3.13 4.94
C THR A 52 24.88 -1.65 5.26
N LEU A 53 25.07 -0.83 4.23
CA LEU A 53 25.25 0.61 4.38
C LEU A 53 24.02 1.32 4.95
N ILE A 54 22.81 1.00 4.46
CA ILE A 54 21.57 1.65 4.93
C ILE A 54 21.18 1.25 6.37
N LYS A 55 21.84 0.24 6.94
CA LYS A 55 21.71 -0.18 8.35
C LYS A 55 22.80 0.41 9.24
N ASP A 56 23.81 1.08 8.68
CA ASP A 56 24.89 1.72 9.43
C ASP A 56 24.41 3.03 10.08
N GLY A 57 24.31 3.05 11.40
CA GLY A 57 23.89 4.22 12.17
C GLY A 57 24.77 5.46 11.97
N ASN A 58 26.08 5.29 11.70
CA ASN A 58 26.96 6.42 11.41
C ASN A 58 26.61 7.06 10.06
N TYR A 59 26.30 6.22 9.07
CA TYR A 59 25.88 6.68 7.76
C TYR A 59 24.51 7.37 7.80
N ILE A 60 23.54 6.82 8.52
CA ILE A 60 22.23 7.45 8.74
C ILE A 60 22.40 8.82 9.43
N ASN A 61 23.25 8.90 10.46
CA ASN A 61 23.55 10.17 11.12
C ASN A 61 24.20 11.19 10.18
N ARG A 62 25.01 10.73 9.23
CA ARG A 62 25.61 11.58 8.20
C ARG A 62 24.57 12.13 7.24
N ILE A 63 23.61 11.31 6.81
CA ILE A 63 22.45 11.76 6.01
C ILE A 63 21.65 12.83 6.76
N LYS A 64 21.32 12.59 8.03
CA LYS A 64 20.60 13.57 8.87
C LYS A 64 21.35 14.90 9.00
N ARG A 65 22.68 14.85 9.16
CA ARG A 65 23.53 16.06 9.17
C ARG A 65 23.46 16.81 7.85
N GLU A 66 23.44 16.08 6.73
CA GLU A 66 23.32 16.67 5.39
C GLU A 66 21.94 17.32 5.16
N PHE A 67 20.88 16.72 5.67
CA PHE A 67 19.55 17.34 5.65
C PHE A 67 19.54 18.63 6.48
N LYS A 68 20.10 18.56 7.69
CA LYS A 68 20.17 19.71 8.61
C LYS A 68 21.01 20.86 8.04
N SER A 69 22.16 20.57 7.41
CA SER A 69 23.03 21.60 6.81
C SER A 69 22.34 22.36 5.67
N ARG A 70 21.32 21.75 5.07
CA ARG A 70 20.52 22.30 3.96
C ARG A 70 19.15 22.83 4.38
N GLY A 71 18.85 22.85 5.69
CA GLY A 71 17.56 23.31 6.20
C GLY A 71 16.38 22.39 5.87
N ILE A 72 16.64 21.13 5.50
CA ILE A 72 15.60 20.14 5.21
C ILE A 72 15.06 19.57 6.51
N GLN A 73 13.74 19.60 6.69
CA GLN A 73 13.07 18.92 7.80
C GLN A 73 13.00 17.42 7.55
N TYR A 74 13.15 16.60 8.58
CA TYR A 74 13.09 15.15 8.47
C TYR A 74 12.52 14.50 9.72
N LYS A 75 12.00 13.28 9.58
CA LYS A 75 11.59 12.41 10.70
C LYS A 75 12.81 11.78 11.36
N GLU A 76 12.84 11.76 12.69
CA GLU A 76 13.94 11.14 13.44
C GLU A 76 14.01 9.62 13.21
N ASP A 77 12.87 8.98 13.01
CA ASP A 77 12.68 7.60 12.57
C ASP A 77 12.78 7.47 11.04
N LEU A 78 13.81 8.07 10.43
CA LEU A 78 14.01 8.06 8.98
C LEU A 78 14.06 6.62 8.44
N LEU A 79 13.12 6.27 7.56
CA LEU A 79 13.04 4.96 6.93
C LEU A 79 14.04 4.86 5.78
N LEU A 80 14.91 3.85 5.77
CA LEU A 80 15.79 3.55 4.63
C LEU A 80 15.49 2.14 4.13
N GLU A 81 15.15 2.03 2.85
CA GLU A 81 14.79 0.77 2.21
C GLU A 81 15.61 0.51 0.96
N LEU A 82 15.80 -0.77 0.63
CA LEU A 82 16.39 -1.22 -0.62
C LEU A 82 15.39 -2.13 -1.33
N VAL A 83 15.04 -1.78 -2.57
CA VAL A 83 14.21 -2.58 -3.46
C VAL A 83 15.10 -3.19 -4.55
N HIS A 84 15.20 -4.52 -4.54
CA HIS A 84 15.94 -5.30 -5.53
C HIS A 84 15.10 -5.49 -6.81
N GLU A 85 15.79 -5.77 -7.93
CA GLU A 85 15.17 -6.01 -9.25
C GLU A 85 14.11 -4.95 -9.61
N SER A 86 14.36 -3.70 -9.23
CA SER A 86 13.38 -2.63 -9.29
C SER A 86 13.28 -2.04 -10.70
N PRO A 87 12.07 -1.96 -11.30
CA PRO A 87 11.86 -1.33 -12.61
C PRO A 87 11.95 0.21 -12.58
N TYR A 88 12.32 0.77 -11.42
CA TYR A 88 12.45 2.21 -11.17
C TYR A 88 13.90 2.65 -10.97
N ALA A 89 14.88 1.74 -10.99
CA ALA A 89 16.29 2.06 -10.76
C ALA A 89 16.80 3.22 -11.65
N ASP A 90 16.40 3.23 -12.93
CA ASP A 90 16.79 4.27 -13.90
C ASP A 90 15.79 5.43 -14.00
N LYS A 91 14.76 5.46 -13.15
CA LYS A 91 13.66 6.46 -13.17
C LYS A 91 13.71 7.43 -11.99
N VAL A 92 14.65 7.23 -11.08
CA VAL A 92 14.86 8.07 -9.89
C VAL A 92 16.23 8.75 -9.96
N THR A 93 16.68 9.40 -8.90
CA THR A 93 18.00 10.06 -8.95
C THR A 93 19.09 9.01 -9.00
N VAL A 94 19.83 8.96 -10.10
CA VAL A 94 20.88 7.97 -10.33
C VAL A 94 22.01 8.14 -9.31
N ILE A 95 22.39 7.04 -8.66
CA ILE A 95 23.60 6.92 -7.83
C ILE A 95 24.71 6.38 -8.71
N THR A 96 24.46 5.25 -9.36
CA THR A 96 25.35 4.58 -10.32
C THR A 96 24.50 3.81 -11.32
N GLU A 97 25.12 3.20 -12.33
CA GLU A 97 24.43 2.32 -13.28
C GLU A 97 23.61 1.26 -12.53
N GLY A 98 22.32 1.16 -12.84
CA GLY A 98 21.41 0.20 -12.21
C GLY A 98 21.03 0.49 -10.76
N ILE A 99 21.45 1.61 -10.15
CA ILE A 99 21.06 2.00 -8.79
C ILE A 99 20.65 3.47 -8.74
N GLY A 100 19.47 3.73 -8.20
CA GLY A 100 18.98 5.07 -7.95
C GLY A 100 18.38 5.23 -6.56
N VAL A 101 18.20 6.49 -6.14
CA VAL A 101 17.55 6.86 -4.89
C VAL A 101 16.39 7.80 -5.14
N GLU A 102 15.34 7.60 -4.36
CA GLU A 102 14.22 8.53 -4.23
C GLU A 102 14.05 8.96 -2.77
N VAL A 103 13.50 10.16 -2.60
CA VAL A 103 13.18 10.72 -1.30
C VAL A 103 11.69 10.52 -1.06
N LEU A 104 11.34 10.03 0.13
CA LEU A 104 9.96 9.90 0.57
C LEU A 104 9.56 11.10 1.40
N THR A 105 8.64 11.92 0.92
CA THR A 105 7.84 12.82 1.76
C THR A 105 6.67 12.05 2.43
N PRO A 106 5.97 12.59 3.46
CA PRO A 106 4.81 11.92 4.06
C PRO A 106 3.77 11.50 3.02
N LYS A 107 3.58 12.34 1.99
CA LYS A 107 2.65 12.06 0.89
C LYS A 107 3.15 10.95 -0.05
N GLU A 108 4.45 10.77 -0.19
CA GLU A 108 5.07 9.73 -1.04
C GLU A 108 5.30 8.41 -0.32
N SER A 109 5.61 8.43 0.98
CA SER A 109 5.63 7.22 1.81
C SER A 109 4.25 6.56 1.82
N LEU A 110 3.19 7.35 2.00
CA LEU A 110 1.80 6.90 1.88
C LEU A 110 1.47 6.28 0.51
N ARG A 111 2.16 6.67 -0.58
CA ARG A 111 1.97 6.14 -1.95
C ARG A 111 2.52 4.73 -2.17
N LYS A 112 3.31 4.19 -1.25
CA LYS A 112 3.95 2.87 -1.39
C LYS A 112 3.47 1.83 -0.38
N ILE A 113 2.63 2.23 0.57
CA ILE A 113 2.09 1.36 1.60
C ILE A 113 1.17 0.32 0.93
N LYS A 114 1.56 -0.96 1.01
CA LYS A 114 0.67 -2.06 0.66
C LYS A 114 -0.43 -2.16 1.70
N ALA A 115 -1.54 -2.77 1.35
CA ALA A 115 -2.54 -3.12 2.34
C ALA A 115 -2.77 -4.61 2.37
N ARG A 116 -3.24 -5.10 3.51
CA ARG A 116 -3.73 -6.46 3.68
C ARG A 116 -5.19 -6.42 4.06
N VAL A 117 -5.97 -7.31 3.46
CA VAL A 117 -7.37 -7.54 3.80
C VAL A 117 -7.55 -8.99 4.24
N VAL A 118 -8.22 -9.19 5.37
CA VAL A 118 -8.56 -10.50 5.94
C VAL A 118 -10.03 -10.54 6.33
N ALA A 119 -10.67 -11.70 6.27
CA ALA A 119 -12.00 -11.88 6.84
C ALA A 119 -11.89 -12.34 8.29
N THR A 120 -12.53 -11.62 9.19
CA THR A 120 -12.77 -12.09 10.58
C THR A 120 -14.10 -12.79 10.71
N GLU A 121 -15.09 -12.39 9.89
CA GLU A 121 -16.37 -13.06 9.75
C GLU A 121 -16.67 -13.27 8.27
N GLY A 122 -17.19 -14.45 7.93
CA GLY A 122 -17.33 -14.91 6.54
C GLY A 122 -16.12 -15.70 6.05
N ILE A 123 -16.27 -16.35 4.88
CA ILE A 123 -15.24 -17.27 4.35
C ILE A 123 -14.78 -16.83 2.97
N LEU A 124 -13.52 -16.41 2.88
CA LEU A 124 -12.86 -16.03 1.64
C LEU A 124 -12.26 -17.25 0.93
N TRP A 125 -11.92 -17.07 -0.35
CA TRP A 125 -11.17 -18.07 -1.11
C TRP A 125 -9.71 -18.17 -0.68
N GLU A 126 -9.09 -17.04 -0.38
CA GLU A 126 -7.74 -16.94 0.17
C GLU A 126 -7.82 -16.43 1.62
N PRO A 127 -6.92 -16.85 2.52
CA PRO A 127 -6.93 -16.41 3.91
C PRO A 127 -6.66 -14.90 4.07
N GLU A 128 -5.87 -14.33 3.16
CA GLU A 128 -5.55 -12.91 3.11
C GLU A 128 -5.33 -12.44 1.67
N TYR A 129 -5.54 -11.15 1.43
CA TYR A 129 -5.30 -10.50 0.14
C TYR A 129 -4.39 -9.29 0.31
N ILE A 130 -3.33 -9.24 -0.49
CA ILE A 130 -2.41 -8.09 -0.54
C ILE A 130 -2.84 -7.14 -1.65
N LEU A 131 -3.04 -5.88 -1.28
CA LEU A 131 -3.39 -4.81 -2.19
C LEU A 131 -2.14 -3.97 -2.46
N GLU A 132 -1.79 -3.88 -3.74
CA GLU A 132 -0.72 -3.03 -4.24
C GLU A 132 -1.22 -1.60 -4.47
N PRO A 133 -0.43 -0.56 -4.14
CA PRO A 133 -0.81 0.86 -4.26
C PRO A 133 -0.71 1.39 -5.70
N THR A 134 -1.24 0.64 -6.67
CA THR A 134 -1.06 0.88 -8.11
C THR A 134 -2.22 1.59 -8.79
N GLY A 135 -3.35 1.76 -8.11
CA GLY A 135 -4.61 2.26 -8.68
C GLY A 135 -5.51 1.17 -9.27
N LYS A 136 -5.10 -0.10 -9.18
CA LYS A 136 -5.97 -1.24 -9.50
C LYS A 136 -7.25 -1.19 -8.64
N HIS A 137 -8.39 -1.49 -9.25
CA HIS A 137 -9.63 -1.73 -8.54
C HIS A 137 -9.66 -3.18 -8.06
N TYR A 138 -9.77 -3.39 -6.76
CA TYR A 138 -9.96 -4.70 -6.15
C TYR A 138 -11.44 -4.88 -5.85
N PHE A 139 -12.13 -5.66 -6.67
CA PHE A 139 -13.57 -5.90 -6.51
C PHE A 139 -13.84 -6.88 -5.36
N ILE A 140 -14.86 -6.58 -4.57
CA ILE A 140 -15.30 -7.37 -3.42
C ILE A 140 -16.71 -7.90 -3.69
N GLY A 141 -16.88 -9.21 -3.54
CA GLY A 141 -18.18 -9.83 -3.70
C GLY A 141 -18.19 -11.32 -3.41
N ARG A 142 -19.37 -11.92 -3.56
CA ARG A 142 -19.58 -13.36 -3.45
C ARG A 142 -19.35 -14.03 -4.80
N CYS A 143 -18.68 -15.17 -4.77
CA CYS A 143 -18.12 -15.89 -5.93
C CYS A 143 -16.92 -15.16 -6.58
N LYS A 144 -15.98 -15.91 -7.16
CA LYS A 144 -14.86 -15.34 -7.93
C LYS A 144 -15.35 -14.70 -9.23
N ASP A 145 -16.19 -15.43 -9.98
CA ASP A 145 -16.73 -14.99 -11.28
C ASP A 145 -18.27 -15.11 -11.29
N PRO A 146 -18.98 -14.27 -10.51
CA PRO A 146 -20.42 -14.37 -10.41
C PRO A 146 -21.12 -14.01 -11.72
N LYS A 147 -22.22 -14.71 -12.00
CA LYS A 147 -23.18 -14.28 -13.02
C LYS A 147 -24.06 -13.18 -12.43
N ILE A 148 -23.98 -11.98 -12.99
CA ILE A 148 -24.86 -10.86 -12.67
C ILE A 148 -25.92 -10.78 -13.77
N GLU A 149 -27.18 -10.88 -13.38
CA GLU A 149 -28.31 -10.79 -14.30
C GLU A 149 -28.35 -9.41 -14.95
N ASN A 150 -28.30 -9.36 -16.29
CA ASN A 150 -28.22 -8.13 -17.08
C ASN A 150 -27.04 -7.19 -16.71
N GLY A 151 -25.99 -7.74 -16.08
CA GLY A 151 -24.82 -6.98 -15.62
C GLY A 151 -23.55 -7.31 -16.40
N PRO A 152 -22.48 -6.53 -16.21
CA PRO A 152 -21.19 -6.84 -16.80
C PRO A 152 -20.61 -8.13 -16.20
N LYS A 153 -19.66 -8.74 -16.93
CA LYS A 153 -18.81 -9.78 -16.37
C LYS A 153 -17.89 -9.14 -15.32
N ILE A 154 -18.03 -9.55 -14.06
CA ILE A 154 -17.20 -9.07 -12.95
C ILE A 154 -16.34 -10.24 -12.46
N HIS A 155 -15.09 -9.92 -12.15
CA HIS A 155 -14.18 -10.79 -11.43
C HIS A 155 -13.94 -10.15 -10.06
N ASN A 156 -14.28 -10.85 -8.97
CA ASN A 156 -14.01 -10.38 -7.62
C ASN A 156 -12.59 -10.77 -7.22
N ASP A 157 -11.72 -9.78 -7.08
CA ASP A 157 -10.35 -9.98 -6.58
C ASP A 157 -10.36 -10.47 -5.12
N ILE A 158 -11.27 -9.93 -4.30
CA ILE A 158 -11.50 -10.34 -2.91
C ILE A 158 -12.84 -11.06 -2.88
N ALA A 159 -12.80 -12.38 -3.06
CA ALA A 159 -13.98 -13.20 -3.27
C ALA A 159 -14.35 -14.02 -2.03
N PHE A 160 -15.57 -13.81 -1.54
CA PHE A 160 -16.21 -14.71 -0.58
C PHE A 160 -16.72 -15.95 -1.29
N VAL A 161 -16.46 -17.13 -0.72
CA VAL A 161 -16.89 -18.41 -1.30
C VAL A 161 -18.41 -18.46 -1.35
N GLY A 162 -19.00 -18.55 -2.54
CA GLY A 162 -20.44 -18.66 -2.70
C GLY A 162 -20.93 -20.10 -2.60
N ILE A 163 -22.15 -20.29 -2.10
CA ILE A 163 -22.82 -21.61 -2.13
C ILE A 163 -23.03 -22.11 -3.57
N GLU A 164 -23.04 -21.21 -4.55
CA GLU A 164 -23.09 -21.53 -5.98
C GLU A 164 -21.79 -22.15 -6.51
N GLU A 165 -20.66 -21.91 -5.85
CA GLU A 165 -19.35 -22.50 -6.22
C GLU A 165 -19.03 -23.72 -5.37
N LYS A 166 -19.38 -23.70 -4.07
CA LYS A 166 -19.24 -24.82 -3.14
C LYS A 166 -20.50 -24.99 -2.31
N ALA A 167 -21.23 -26.08 -2.55
CA ALA A 167 -22.51 -26.36 -1.92
C ALA A 167 -22.39 -26.93 -0.49
N GLU A 168 -21.67 -26.24 0.39
CA GLU A 168 -21.48 -26.65 1.79
C GLU A 168 -22.14 -25.66 2.78
N PRO A 169 -22.71 -26.12 3.91
CA PRO A 169 -23.44 -25.26 4.85
C PRO A 169 -22.64 -24.08 5.40
N GLN A 170 -21.33 -24.28 5.61
CA GLN A 170 -20.43 -23.26 6.14
C GLN A 170 -20.37 -21.98 5.29
N TYR A 171 -20.59 -22.09 3.98
CA TYR A 171 -20.54 -20.93 3.07
C TYR A 171 -21.83 -20.11 3.04
N LYS A 172 -22.90 -20.53 3.76
CA LYS A 172 -24.16 -19.78 3.83
C LYS A 172 -24.01 -18.39 4.45
N ILE A 173 -23.05 -18.20 5.36
CA ILE A 173 -22.74 -16.89 5.95
C ILE A 173 -22.41 -15.84 4.87
N ASN A 174 -21.84 -16.27 3.74
CA ASN A 174 -21.49 -15.34 2.68
C ASN A 174 -22.71 -14.85 1.89
N ASN A 175 -23.92 -15.40 2.06
CA ASN A 175 -25.13 -14.90 1.38
C ASN A 175 -25.48 -13.45 1.74
N PHE A 176 -24.95 -12.95 2.86
CA PHE A 176 -25.01 -11.54 3.22
C PHE A 176 -24.08 -10.66 2.35
N ILE A 177 -23.29 -11.26 1.47
CA ILE A 177 -22.48 -10.59 0.46
C ILE A 177 -23.14 -10.69 -0.92
N SER A 178 -23.34 -9.52 -1.56
CA SER A 178 -23.75 -9.43 -2.95
C SER A 178 -22.67 -9.99 -3.89
N ARG A 179 -23.09 -10.48 -5.05
CA ARG A 179 -22.19 -10.88 -6.15
C ARG A 179 -21.22 -9.77 -6.57
N SER A 180 -21.64 -8.51 -6.46
CA SER A 180 -20.76 -7.34 -6.50
C SER A 180 -21.18 -6.40 -5.38
N HIS A 181 -20.33 -6.26 -4.37
CA HIS A 181 -20.68 -5.55 -3.13
C HIS A 181 -19.95 -4.22 -3.02
N ALA A 182 -18.63 -4.23 -3.18
CA ALA A 182 -17.78 -3.06 -3.02
C ALA A 182 -16.55 -3.14 -3.92
N MET A 183 -15.74 -2.09 -3.92
CA MET A 183 -14.38 -2.13 -4.47
C MET A 183 -13.44 -1.28 -3.62
N ILE A 184 -12.20 -1.73 -3.49
CA ILE A 184 -11.11 -0.94 -2.91
C ILE A 184 -10.18 -0.48 -4.04
N VAL A 185 -9.73 0.77 -3.99
CA VAL A 185 -8.76 1.32 -4.93
C VAL A 185 -7.77 2.21 -4.19
N PHE A 186 -6.51 2.16 -4.60
CA PHE A 186 -5.51 3.10 -4.13
C PHE A 186 -5.58 4.41 -4.93
N ASP A 187 -5.88 5.51 -4.25
CA ASP A 187 -5.83 6.83 -4.84
C ASP A 187 -4.43 7.42 -4.71
N LYS A 188 -3.74 7.51 -5.85
CA LYS A 188 -2.36 8.02 -5.93
C LYS A 188 -2.24 9.50 -5.63
N GLU A 189 -3.29 10.29 -5.87
CA GLU A 189 -3.23 11.74 -5.64
C GLU A 189 -3.18 12.03 -4.14
N ILE A 190 -4.03 11.36 -3.37
CA ILE A 190 -4.08 11.50 -1.90
C ILE A 190 -3.15 10.56 -1.14
N GLY A 191 -2.70 9.48 -1.78
CA GLY A 191 -1.85 8.46 -1.15
C GLY A 191 -2.62 7.57 -0.17
N ALA A 192 -3.84 7.15 -0.49
CA ALA A 192 -4.62 6.31 0.44
C ALA A 192 -5.55 5.33 -0.29
N TYR A 193 -5.87 4.23 0.39
CA TYR A 193 -6.90 3.32 -0.09
C TYR A 193 -8.29 3.90 0.17
N LYS A 194 -9.16 3.80 -0.82
CA LYS A 194 -10.56 4.18 -0.75
C LYS A 194 -11.42 2.96 -1.00
N ILE A 195 -12.50 2.82 -0.23
CA ILE A 195 -13.56 1.87 -0.51
C ILE A 195 -14.77 2.59 -1.10
N TYR A 196 -15.37 1.96 -2.10
CA TYR A 196 -16.60 2.39 -2.75
C TYR A 196 -17.66 1.30 -2.64
N ARG A 197 -18.92 1.70 -2.44
CA ARG A 197 -20.07 0.84 -2.68
C ARG A 197 -20.14 0.50 -4.17
N SER A 198 -20.36 -0.76 -4.52
CA SER A 198 -20.51 -1.15 -5.94
C SER A 198 -21.74 -0.50 -6.56
N ARG A 199 -21.61 -0.02 -7.80
CA ARG A 199 -22.73 0.49 -8.61
C ARG A 199 -23.72 -0.60 -9.01
N PHE A 200 -23.30 -1.87 -8.95
CA PHE A 200 -24.13 -3.04 -9.25
C PHE A 200 -24.77 -3.65 -8.00
N LEU A 201 -24.58 -3.01 -6.83
CA LEU A 201 -25.24 -3.40 -5.60
C LEU A 201 -26.70 -2.91 -5.61
N ASN A 202 -27.56 -3.67 -6.30
CA ASN A 202 -28.96 -3.30 -6.50
C ASN A 202 -29.87 -3.66 -5.31
N ASN A 203 -29.37 -4.38 -4.31
CA ASN A 203 -30.16 -4.74 -3.12
C ASN A 203 -30.13 -3.58 -2.09
N PRO A 204 -31.27 -2.91 -1.83
CA PRO A 204 -31.33 -1.80 -0.87
C PRO A 204 -31.14 -2.26 0.58
N SER A 205 -31.39 -3.52 0.89
CA SER A 205 -31.11 -4.10 2.20
C SER A 205 -29.62 -4.27 2.45
N HIS A 206 -28.80 -4.28 1.39
CA HIS A 206 -27.36 -4.44 1.54
C HIS A 206 -26.68 -3.12 1.92
N LYS A 207 -25.98 -3.14 3.06
CA LYS A 207 -25.32 -2.01 3.70
C LYS A 207 -23.86 -2.32 3.94
N ILE A 208 -23.04 -1.29 3.80
CA ILE A 208 -21.63 -1.32 4.18
C ILE A 208 -21.47 -0.32 5.32
N LYS A 209 -20.95 -0.77 6.45
CA LYS A 209 -20.56 0.06 7.59
C LYS A 209 -19.07 -0.13 7.87
N ILE A 210 -18.40 0.93 8.27
CA ILE A 210 -16.97 0.91 8.56
C ILE A 210 -16.76 1.45 9.96
N PHE A 211 -16.08 0.69 10.80
CA PHE A 211 -15.68 1.07 12.16
C PHE A 211 -14.16 1.02 12.24
N ASN A 212 -13.55 1.82 13.12
CA ASN A 212 -12.12 1.69 13.37
C ASN A 212 -11.93 1.01 14.73
N THR A 213 -11.61 -0.28 14.70
CA THR A 213 -11.45 -1.07 15.93
C THR A 213 -10.13 -0.78 16.63
N SER A 214 -9.11 -0.32 15.90
CA SER A 214 -7.82 0.04 16.50
C SER A 214 -7.84 1.30 17.37
N LEU A 215 -8.87 2.15 17.19
CA LEU A 215 -9.06 3.40 17.92
C LEU A 215 -10.29 3.35 18.85
N ASP A 216 -10.90 2.18 19.05
CA ASP A 216 -12.17 2.00 19.79
C ASP A 216 -13.30 2.93 19.29
N ASP A 217 -13.30 3.30 18.00
CA ASP A 217 -14.32 4.14 17.39
C ASP A 217 -15.43 3.30 16.75
N PHE A 218 -16.52 3.14 17.52
CA PHE A 218 -17.72 2.43 17.12
C PHE A 218 -18.83 3.33 16.55
N THR A 219 -18.56 4.62 16.32
CA THR A 219 -19.58 5.54 15.79
C THR A 219 -20.00 5.17 14.36
N GLY A 220 -19.07 4.59 13.60
CA GLY A 220 -19.33 3.89 12.35
C GLY A 220 -19.72 4.79 11.17
N VAL A 221 -19.07 4.63 10.02
CA VAL A 221 -19.43 5.32 8.78
C VAL A 221 -20.21 4.39 7.86
N SER A 222 -21.40 4.79 7.40
CA SER A 222 -22.19 4.02 6.44
C SER A 222 -21.94 4.47 5.00
N LEU A 223 -21.58 3.54 4.10
CA LEU A 223 -21.52 3.80 2.66
C LEU A 223 -22.88 3.53 1.99
N GLY A 224 -23.67 4.60 1.86
CA GLY A 224 -24.95 4.57 1.15
C GLY A 224 -24.85 4.87 -0.36
N ASN A 225 -23.89 5.71 -0.77
CA ASN A 225 -23.80 6.22 -2.15
C ASN A 225 -22.55 5.67 -2.86
N ALA A 226 -22.73 5.10 -4.06
CA ALA A 226 -21.63 4.56 -4.87
C ALA A 226 -20.64 5.62 -5.39
N ALA A 227 -21.00 6.91 -5.37
CA ALA A 227 -20.12 8.01 -5.76
C ALA A 227 -19.26 8.55 -4.60
N VAL A 228 -19.63 8.26 -3.35
CA VAL A 228 -18.97 8.80 -2.16
C VAL A 228 -18.12 7.70 -1.50
N PRO A 229 -16.79 7.73 -1.66
CA PRO A 229 -15.92 6.76 -1.01
C PRO A 229 -15.70 7.06 0.47
N HIS A 230 -15.20 6.05 1.17
CA HIS A 230 -14.53 6.24 2.46
C HIS A 230 -13.03 6.00 2.30
N ILE A 231 -12.21 6.83 2.95
CA ILE A 231 -10.75 6.64 3.00
C ILE A 231 -10.46 5.64 4.11
N LEU A 232 -9.91 4.49 3.74
CA LEU A 232 -9.58 3.42 4.66
C LEU A 232 -8.34 3.77 5.49
N LYS A 233 -8.43 3.53 6.79
CA LYS A 233 -7.35 3.65 7.77
C LYS A 233 -6.93 2.28 8.25
N ASN A 234 -5.70 2.18 8.73
CA ASN A 234 -5.22 0.96 9.38
C ASN A 234 -6.16 0.58 10.54
N GLY A 235 -6.56 -0.70 10.61
CA GLY A 235 -7.47 -1.21 11.62
C GLY A 235 -8.95 -0.93 11.35
N ASP A 236 -9.32 -0.50 10.15
CA ASP A 236 -10.73 -0.40 9.78
C ASP A 236 -11.37 -1.78 9.61
N SER A 237 -12.51 -1.98 10.26
CA SER A 237 -13.40 -3.13 10.07
C SER A 237 -14.55 -2.73 9.14
N ILE A 238 -14.63 -3.41 8.00
CA ILE A 238 -15.62 -3.22 6.94
C ILE A 238 -16.69 -4.29 7.12
N CYS A 239 -17.84 -3.89 7.65
CA CYS A 239 -18.98 -4.76 7.91
C CYS A 239 -19.99 -4.71 6.75
N PHE A 240 -20.27 -5.88 6.19
CA PHE A 240 -21.31 -6.08 5.18
C PHE A 240 -22.54 -6.68 5.84
N ASN A 241 -23.66 -5.97 5.73
CA ASN A 241 -24.97 -6.35 6.29
C ASN A 241 -24.91 -6.77 7.76
N ASP A 242 -24.03 -6.13 8.54
CA ASP A 242 -23.84 -6.39 9.98
C ASP A 242 -23.50 -7.85 10.32
N THR A 243 -23.05 -8.65 9.35
CA THR A 243 -22.81 -10.10 9.54
C THR A 243 -21.42 -10.53 9.09
N VAL A 244 -20.96 -10.06 7.94
CA VAL A 244 -19.66 -10.45 7.36
C VAL A 244 -18.70 -9.29 7.53
N VAL A 245 -17.47 -9.56 7.95
CA VAL A 245 -16.50 -8.52 8.34
C VAL A 245 -15.17 -8.77 7.66
N LEU A 246 -14.66 -7.74 6.99
CA LEU A 246 -13.28 -7.65 6.54
C LEU A 246 -12.51 -6.67 7.39
N GLU A 247 -11.28 -6.99 7.76
CA GLU A 247 -10.36 -6.06 8.39
C GLU A 247 -9.31 -5.59 7.40
N PHE A 248 -9.03 -4.30 7.43
CA PHE A 248 -8.06 -3.64 6.57
C PHE A 248 -6.86 -3.18 7.40
N TYR A 249 -5.67 -3.57 6.94
CA TYR A 249 -4.40 -3.20 7.58
C TYR A 249 -3.46 -2.59 6.57
N LEU A 250 -2.79 -1.51 6.96
CA LEU A 250 -1.66 -0.98 6.21
C LEU A 250 -0.42 -1.81 6.54
N LEU A 251 0.30 -2.22 5.52
CA LEU A 251 1.59 -2.88 5.64
C LEU A 251 2.68 -1.84 5.35
N PRO A 252 3.44 -1.40 6.36
CA PRO A 252 4.57 -0.50 6.16
C PRO A 252 5.64 -1.15 5.27
#